data_AF-A0A399NS37-F1
#
_entry.id   AF-A0A399NS37-F1
#
_cell.length_a   1.000
_cell.length_b   1.000
_cell.length_c   1.000
_cell.angle_alpha   90.00
_cell.angle_beta   90.00
_cell.angle_gamma   90.00
#
_symmetry.space_group_name_H-M   'P 1'
#
loop_
_entity.id
_entity.type
_entity.pdbx_description
1 polymer ?
#
loop_
_entity_poly.entity_id
_entity_poly.type
_entity_poly.pdbx_seq_one_letter_code
_entity_poly.pdbx_strand_id
1 'polypeptide(L)'
;AGWLDRAAARTGSGLDAWIVEREVQDAALYAETWIRDGGTRAGTPESEALMGAWLDDFAARGVDGVGFGYLTLRRPAVGAPTLRRIERLHSGLGHNPTGLGDHLQASLA
;
A
#
# COMPACT_ATOMS: atom_id res chain seq x y z
N ALA A 1 -11.54 -11.27 -2.02
CA ALA A 1 -10.56 -10.67 -2.95
C ALA A 1 -10.01 -9.40 -2.31
N GLY A 2 -8.71 -9.37 -2.04
CA GLY A 2 -8.04 -8.24 -1.38
C GLY A 2 -7.92 -7.02 -2.31
N TRP A 3 -7.40 -5.91 -1.80
CA TRP A 3 -7.23 -4.70 -2.63
C TRP A 3 -6.33 -4.95 -3.85
N LEU A 4 -5.32 -5.82 -3.72
CA LEU A 4 -4.41 -6.16 -4.81
C LEU A 4 -5.13 -6.86 -5.97
N ASP A 5 -6.09 -7.75 -5.67
CA ASP A 5 -6.89 -8.42 -6.70
C ASP A 5 -7.80 -7.42 -7.43
N ARG A 6 -8.35 -6.44 -6.70
CA ARG A 6 -9.14 -5.34 -7.28
C ARG A 6 -8.27 -4.39 -8.12
N ALA A 7 -7.04 -4.14 -7.69
CA ALA A 7 -6.07 -3.36 -8.45
C ALA A 7 -5.69 -4.10 -9.73
N ALA A 8 -5.41 -5.40 -9.64
CA ALA A 8 -5.13 -6.28 -10.78
C ALA A 8 -6.27 -6.29 -11.81
N ALA A 9 -7.53 -6.30 -11.37
CA ALA A 9 -8.67 -6.23 -12.29
C ALA A 9 -8.72 -4.90 -13.08
N ARG A 10 -8.17 -3.82 -12.52
CA ARG A 10 -8.17 -2.48 -13.13
C ARG A 10 -6.97 -2.21 -14.04
N THR A 11 -5.93 -3.05 -14.04
CA THR A 11 -4.76 -2.87 -14.91
C THR A 11 -5.02 -3.11 -16.40
N GLY A 12 -6.26 -3.47 -16.79
CA GLY A 12 -6.71 -3.47 -18.19
C GLY A 12 -6.95 -2.07 -18.78
N SER A 13 -6.61 -1.00 -18.06
CA SER A 13 -6.88 0.40 -18.44
C SER A 13 -5.99 0.97 -19.57
N GLY A 14 -5.26 0.13 -20.30
CA GLY A 14 -4.31 0.58 -21.33
C GLY A 14 -3.01 1.16 -20.79
N LEU A 15 -2.62 0.81 -19.56
CA LEU A 15 -1.36 1.20 -18.95
C LEU A 15 -0.49 -0.02 -18.68
N ASP A 16 0.83 0.16 -18.80
CA ASP A 16 1.80 -0.71 -18.14
C ASP A 16 1.62 -0.54 -16.63
N ALA A 17 1.61 -1.65 -15.89
CA ALA A 17 1.39 -1.63 -14.46
C ALA A 17 2.31 -2.61 -13.73
N TRP A 18 3.02 -2.09 -12.74
CA TRP A 18 3.69 -2.87 -11.71
C TRP A 18 3.16 -2.45 -10.34
N ILE A 19 2.49 -3.37 -9.66
CA ILE A 19 1.85 -3.13 -8.36
C ILE A 19 2.49 -4.08 -7.35
N VAL A 20 3.02 -3.52 -6.27
CA VAL A 20 3.67 -4.28 -5.19
C VAL A 20 2.96 -3.95 -3.89
N GLU A 21 2.40 -4.95 -3.21
CA GLU A 21 2.05 -4.88 -1.80
C GLU A 21 3.28 -5.28 -0.99
N ARG A 22 3.90 -4.31 -0.32
CA ARG A 22 5.10 -4.51 0.50
C ARG A 22 4.73 -4.92 1.92
N GLU A 23 3.60 -4.50 2.44
CA GLU A 23 3.25 -4.70 3.83
C GLU A 23 1.74 -4.60 4.00
N VAL A 24 1.17 -5.33 4.95
CA VAL A 24 -0.21 -5.15 5.41
C VAL A 24 -0.17 -5.03 6.92
N GLN A 25 -0.76 -3.96 7.43
CA GLN A 25 -0.90 -3.72 8.86
C GLN A 25 -2.35 -3.93 9.27
N ASP A 26 -2.55 -4.52 10.45
CA ASP A 26 -3.87 -4.58 11.09
C ASP A 26 -4.44 -3.17 11.31
N ALA A 27 -5.74 -3.01 11.14
CA ALA A 27 -6.42 -1.72 11.22
C ALA A 27 -6.21 -1.03 12.59
N ALA A 28 -6.22 -1.78 13.70
CA ALA A 28 -6.01 -1.22 15.04
C ALA A 28 -4.55 -0.76 15.21
N LEU A 29 -3.58 -1.55 14.75
CA LEU A 29 -2.16 -1.17 14.80
C LEU A 29 -1.86 0.06 13.91
N TYR A 30 -2.51 0.16 12.75
CA TYR A 30 -2.43 1.35 11.89
C TYR A 30 -2.98 2.57 12.62
N ALA A 31 -4.17 2.48 13.22
CA ALA A 31 -4.77 3.57 13.99
C ALA A 31 -3.86 4.01 15.15
N GLU A 32 -3.31 3.07 15.91
CA GLU A 32 -2.37 3.35 17.00
C GLU A 32 -1.14 4.14 16.51
N THR A 33 -0.58 3.71 15.37
CA THR A 33 0.57 4.37 14.74
C THR A 33 0.25 5.83 14.42
N TRP A 34 -0.90 6.10 13.79
CA TRP A 34 -1.29 7.45 13.39
C TRP A 34 -1.67 8.35 14.57
N ILE A 35 -2.32 7.81 15.60
CA ILE A 35 -2.62 8.56 16.83
C ILE A 35 -1.32 8.98 17.52
N ARG A 36 -0.37 8.06 17.65
CA ARG A 36 0.96 8.32 18.23
C ARG A 36 1.74 9.35 17.40
N ASP A 37 1.79 9.20 16.08
CA ASP A 37 2.50 10.13 15.19
C ASP A 37 1.82 11.51 15.12
N GLY A 38 0.51 11.56 15.37
CA GLY A 38 -0.25 12.80 15.57
C GLY A 38 0.03 13.51 16.90
N GLY A 39 0.83 12.91 17.78
CA GLY A 39 1.28 13.51 19.05
C GLY A 39 0.38 13.22 20.25
N THR A 40 -0.71 12.46 20.09
CA THR A 40 -1.56 12.08 21.22
C THR A 40 -0.89 10.97 22.03
N ARG A 41 -0.71 11.20 23.34
CA ARG A 41 -0.04 10.25 24.23
C ARG A 41 -0.93 9.03 24.51
N ALA A 42 -0.34 7.84 24.36
CA ALA A 42 -0.99 6.57 24.67
C ALA A 42 -1.47 6.51 26.14
N GLY A 43 -2.62 5.87 26.36
CA GLY A 43 -3.24 5.71 27.67
C GLY A 43 -3.93 6.95 28.24
N THR A 44 -4.11 8.00 27.43
CA THR A 44 -4.95 9.15 27.79
C THR A 44 -6.40 8.94 27.32
N PRO A 45 -7.40 9.57 27.96
CA PRO A 45 -8.79 9.52 27.50
C PRO A 45 -8.96 10.00 26.05
N GLU A 46 -8.13 10.95 25.62
CA GLU A 46 -8.10 11.42 24.23
C GLU A 46 -7.63 10.33 23.26
N SER A 47 -6.55 9.62 23.59
CA SER A 47 -6.06 8.49 22.80
C SER A 47 -7.10 7.37 22.69
N GLU A 48 -7.84 7.09 23.77
CA GLU A 48 -8.90 6.07 23.77
C GLU A 48 -10.08 6.49 22.91
N ALA A 49 -10.49 7.75 23.00
CA ALA A 49 -11.57 8.29 22.16
C ALA A 49 -11.20 8.28 20.66
N LEU A 50 -9.95 8.65 20.32
CA LEU A 50 -9.46 8.57 18.95
C LEU A 50 -9.40 7.13 18.45
N MET A 51 -8.93 6.19 19.27
CA MET A 51 -8.90 4.78 18.92
C MET A 51 -10.32 4.27 18.61
N GLY A 52 -11.30 4.57 19.48
CA GLY A 52 -12.70 4.24 19.23
C GLY A 52 -13.22 4.80 17.90
N ALA A 53 -12.98 6.09 17.63
CA ALA A 53 -13.42 6.74 16.40
C ALA A 53 -12.80 6.11 15.13
N TRP A 54 -11.52 5.75 15.17
CA TRP A 54 -10.85 5.06 14.06
C TRP A 54 -11.41 3.66 13.83
N LEU A 55 -11.59 2.88 14.90
CA LEU A 55 -12.11 1.51 14.81
C LEU A 55 -13.56 1.47 14.34
N ASP A 56 -14.39 2.42 14.78
CA ASP A 56 -15.77 2.56 14.32
C ASP A 56 -15.84 2.90 12.82
N ASP A 57 -15.00 3.83 12.34
CA ASP A 57 -14.94 4.15 10.90
C ASP A 57 -14.44 2.96 10.07
N PHE A 58 -13.39 2.26 10.53
CA PHE A 58 -12.91 1.06 9.85
C PHE A 58 -13.96 -0.04 9.80
N ALA A 59 -14.66 -0.31 10.91
CA ALA A 59 -15.75 -1.27 10.96
C ALA A 59 -16.89 -0.90 10.01
N ALA A 60 -17.31 0.38 9.99
CA ALA A 60 -18.36 0.87 9.10
C ALA A 60 -18.02 0.70 7.61
N ARG A 61 -16.74 0.71 7.25
CA ARG A 61 -16.25 0.52 5.88
C ARG A 61 -15.80 -0.91 5.57
N GLY A 62 -15.81 -1.80 6.56
CA GLY A 62 -15.29 -3.17 6.43
C GLY A 62 -13.78 -3.21 6.17
N VAL A 63 -13.01 -2.33 6.81
CA VAL A 63 -11.54 -2.31 6.74
C VAL A 63 -10.97 -3.13 7.89
N ASP A 64 -10.33 -4.24 7.55
CA ASP A 64 -9.63 -5.15 8.47
C ASP A 64 -8.10 -4.95 8.46
N GLY A 65 -7.57 -4.33 7.40
CA GLY A 65 -6.16 -4.00 7.31
C GLY A 65 -5.84 -2.93 6.27
N VAL A 66 -4.65 -2.35 6.41
CA VAL A 66 -4.13 -1.31 5.52
C VAL A 66 -2.88 -1.83 4.82
N GLY A 67 -2.93 -1.88 3.49
CA GLY A 67 -1.80 -2.27 2.64
C GLY A 67 -0.89 -1.09 2.31
N PHE A 68 0.42 -1.27 2.43
CA PHE A 68 1.44 -0.34 1.97
C PHE A 68 2.24 -0.95 0.82
N GLY A 69 2.70 -0.12 -0.10
CA GLY A 69 3.35 -0.63 -1.30
C GLY A 69 3.72 0.44 -2.32
N TYR A 70 3.93 -0.02 -3.56
CA TYR A 70 4.30 0.82 -4.69
C TYR A 70 3.38 0.54 -5.87
N LEU A 71 3.03 1.61 -6.58
CA LEU A 71 2.34 1.55 -7.87
C LEU A 71 3.18 2.28 -8.90
N THR A 72 3.65 1.55 -9.90
CA THR A 72 4.31 2.12 -11.07
C THR A 72 3.40 1.93 -12.27
N LEU A 73 2.95 3.06 -12.82
CA LEU A 73 2.07 3.08 -14.00
C LEU A 73 2.75 3.86 -15.12
N ARG A 74 2.76 3.30 -16.32
CA ARG A 74 3.32 3.98 -17.51
C ARG A 74 2.33 3.87 -18.66
N ARG A 75 2.14 4.98 -19.38
CA ARG A 75 1.43 4.95 -20.67
C ARG A 75 2.38 4.41 -21.74
N PRO A 76 2.01 3.37 -22.51
CA PRO A 76 2.83 2.91 -23.63
C PRO A 76 3.03 4.05 -24.65
N ALA A 77 4.26 4.24 -25.12
CA ALA A 77 4.55 5.24 -26.14
C ALA A 77 3.95 4.86 -27.51
N VAL A 78 3.94 3.56 -27.81
CA VAL A 78 3.36 2.96 -29.02
C VAL A 78 2.77 1.60 -28.65
N GLY A 79 1.62 1.25 -29.23
CA GLY A 79 1.04 -0.09 -29.08
C GLY A 79 0.31 -0.33 -27.75
N ALA A 80 0.13 -1.61 -27.43
CA ALA A 80 -0.54 -2.06 -26.21
C ALA A 80 0.44 -2.14 -25.02
N PRO A 81 -0.05 -2.14 -23.77
CA PRO A 81 0.78 -2.38 -22.59
C PRO A 81 1.60 -3.68 -22.71
N THR A 82 2.87 -3.61 -22.34
CA THR A 82 3.83 -4.73 -22.37
C THR A 82 4.21 -5.21 -20.98
N LEU A 83 3.97 -4.42 -19.93
CA LEU A 83 4.27 -4.77 -18.53
C LEU A 83 3.00 -4.87 -17.70
N ARG A 84 2.75 -6.05 -17.13
CA ARG A 84 1.69 -6.27 -16.13
C ARG A 84 2.16 -7.22 -15.03
N ARG A 85 2.59 -6.65 -13.90
CA ARG A 85 3.14 -7.40 -12.76
C ARG A 85 2.44 -6.99 -11.47
N ILE A 86 1.95 -7.96 -10.71
CA ILE A 86 1.21 -7.75 -9.46
C ILE A 86 1.79 -8.68 -8.40
N GLU A 87 2.32 -8.14 -7.32
CA GLU A 87 3.15 -8.88 -6.38
C GLU A 87 2.83 -8.56 -4.92
N ARG A 88 3.01 -9.57 -4.06
CA ARG A 88 3.07 -9.42 -2.60
C ARG A 88 4.50 -9.72 -2.16
N LEU A 89 5.20 -8.70 -1.68
CA LEU A 89 6.60 -8.76 -1.27
C LEU A 89 6.73 -8.28 0.18
N HIS A 90 6.21 -9.08 1.12
CA HIS A 90 6.19 -8.78 2.56
C HIS A 90 7.53 -8.96 3.29
N SER A 91 8.55 -9.44 2.59
CA SER A 91 9.94 -9.52 3.08
C SER A 91 10.78 -8.37 2.56
N GLY A 92 11.78 -7.95 3.33
CA GLY A 92 12.65 -6.83 2.98
C GLY A 92 13.29 -6.96 1.60
N LEU A 93 12.86 -6.12 0.65
CA LEU A 93 13.71 -5.63 -0.43
C LEU A 93 14.84 -4.81 0.22
N GLY A 94 15.78 -5.51 0.87
CA GLY A 94 16.69 -4.94 1.86
C GLY A 94 18.12 -4.75 1.37
N HIS A 95 18.44 -5.09 0.12
CA HIS A 95 19.72 -4.74 -0.45
C HIS A 95 19.55 -4.31 -1.90
N ASN A 96 19.17 -3.05 -2.09
CA ASN A 96 19.40 -2.41 -3.38
C ASN A 96 20.49 -1.34 -3.23
N PRO A 97 21.77 -1.68 -3.47
CA PRO A 97 22.89 -0.74 -3.31
C PRO A 97 22.78 0.49 -4.22
N THR A 98 21.90 0.44 -5.22
CA THR A 98 21.64 1.51 -6.20
C THR A 98 20.43 2.40 -5.86
N GLY A 99 19.67 2.10 -4.79
CA GLY A 99 18.49 2.86 -4.39
C GLY A 99 17.24 2.59 -5.24
N LEU A 100 16.05 2.93 -4.73
CA LEU A 100 14.77 2.54 -5.35
C LEU A 100 14.64 2.97 -6.83
N GLY A 101 15.16 4.14 -7.19
CA GLY A 101 15.11 4.67 -8.56
C GLY A 101 15.78 3.76 -9.59
N ASP A 102 16.99 3.31 -9.30
CA ASP A 102 17.76 2.44 -10.22
C ASP A 102 17.14 1.05 -10.33
N HIS A 103 16.58 0.51 -9.24
CA HIS A 103 15.82 -0.75 -9.29
C HIS A 103 14.58 -0.65 -10.18
N LEU A 104 13.84 0.45 -10.04
CA LEU A 104 12.68 0.73 -10.89
C LEU A 104 13.11 0.88 -12.34
N GLN A 105 14.16 1.65 -12.63
CA GLN A 105 14.68 1.82 -13.99
C GLN A 105 15.10 0.48 -14.62
N ALA A 106 15.83 -0.36 -13.90
CA ALA A 106 16.25 -1.68 -14.38
C ALA A 106 15.08 -2.63 -14.62
N SER A 107 14.03 -2.56 -13.79
CA SER A 107 12.85 -3.42 -13.90
C SER A 107 11.86 -2.97 -14.97
N LEU A 108 12.01 -1.74 -15.49
CA LEU A 108 11.13 -1.12 -16.49
C LEU A 108 11.78 -0.99 -17.89
N ALA A 109 13.08 -1.29 -17.99
CA ALA A 109 13.83 -1.38 -19.24
C ALA A 109 13.39 -2.61 -20.05
#